data_AF-X0RGN9-F1
#
_entry.id   AF-X0RGN9-F1
#
_cell.length_a   1.000
_cell.length_b   1.000
_cell.length_c   1.000
_cell.angle_alpha   90.00
_cell.angle_beta   90.00
_cell.angle_gamma   90.00
#
_symmetry.space_group_name_H-M   'P 1'
#
loop_
_entity.id
_entity.type
_entity.pdbx_description
1 polymer ?
#
loop_
_entity_poly.entity_id
_entity_poly.type
_entity_poly.pdbx_seq_one_letter_code
_entity_poly.pdbx_strand_id
1 'polypeptide(L)'
;MKDDPIGFISLEFATDFNNPVLGIRFYTEEDTKDPDNQPYAIEVKRVFNHQFTNNKIVSNKWWPAYYEFQPFDWKSAGRPWYQIETGAMASKVLEEVDVIYCMLKAGSSFHIKDK
;
A
#
# COMPACT_ATOMS: atom_id res chain seq x y z
N MET A 1 24.27 0.76 7.59
CA MET A 1 22.87 1.11 7.87
C MET A 1 22.33 0.04 8.80
N LYS A 2 21.61 0.42 9.86
CA LYS A 2 20.89 -0.58 10.67
C LYS A 2 19.83 -1.21 9.77
N ASP A 3 19.71 -2.54 9.82
CA ASP A 3 18.74 -3.33 9.05
C ASP A 3 17.30 -3.18 9.57
N ASP A 4 16.96 -2.01 10.13
CA ASP A 4 15.64 -1.75 10.68
C ASP A 4 14.68 -1.40 9.53
N PRO A 5 13.50 -2.03 9.46
CA PRO A 5 12.54 -1.76 8.39
C PRO A 5 12.07 -0.31 8.49
N ILE A 6 12.21 0.45 7.40
CA ILE A 6 11.80 1.87 7.32
C ILE A 6 10.31 2.05 7.04
N GLY A 7 9.61 0.97 6.65
CA GLY A 7 8.17 0.97 6.44
C GLY A 7 7.54 -0.42 6.47
N PHE A 8 6.23 -0.46 6.29
CA PHE A 8 5.42 -1.68 6.34
C PHE A 8 4.29 -1.64 5.30
N ILE A 9 3.78 -2.83 4.94
CA ILE A 9 2.55 -2.95 4.16
C ILE A 9 1.39 -2.47 5.03
N SER A 10 0.71 -1.41 4.60
CA SER A 10 -0.39 -0.82 5.34
C SER A 10 -1.68 -0.91 4.54
N LEU A 11 -2.72 -1.39 5.22
CA LEU A 11 -4.10 -1.35 4.76
C LEU A 11 -4.86 -0.39 5.69
N GLU A 12 -5.33 0.73 5.15
CA GLU A 12 -6.07 1.73 5.92
C GLU A 12 -7.51 1.89 5.40
N PHE A 13 -8.46 1.91 6.35
CA PHE A 13 -9.84 2.38 6.16
C PHE A 13 -10.00 3.59 7.07
N ALA A 14 -9.91 4.81 6.53
CA ALA A 14 -10.06 6.01 7.35
C ALA A 14 -11.50 6.52 7.30
N THR A 15 -11.99 7.12 8.40
CA THR A 15 -13.39 7.59 8.51
C THR A 15 -13.78 8.66 7.49
N ASP A 16 -12.82 9.39 6.95
CA ASP A 16 -13.02 10.35 5.85
C ASP A 16 -12.78 9.73 4.46
N PHE A 17 -12.17 8.54 4.44
CA PHE A 17 -11.84 7.74 3.27
C PHE A 17 -12.49 6.37 3.43
N ASN A 18 -13.77 6.30 3.08
CA ASN A 18 -14.42 5.01 2.88
C ASN A 18 -13.67 4.15 1.81
N ASN A 19 -12.69 4.71 1.10
CA ASN A 19 -11.80 4.02 0.17
C ASN A 19 -10.72 3.22 0.94
N PRO A 20 -10.71 1.88 0.84
CA PRO A 20 -9.60 1.09 1.32
C PRO A 20 -8.34 1.49 0.56
N VAL A 21 -7.27 1.78 1.28
CA VAL A 21 -5.96 2.09 0.72
C VAL A 21 -5.00 0.96 1.04
N LEU A 22 -4.25 0.49 0.04
CA LEU A 22 -3.16 -0.47 0.23
C LEU A 22 -1.87 0.06 -0.39
N GLY A 23 -0.78 -0.12 0.35
CA GLY A 23 0.53 0.35 -0.08
C GLY A 23 1.61 0.14 0.97
N ILE A 24 2.75 0.80 0.76
CA ILE A 24 3.84 0.89 1.72
C ILE A 24 3.75 2.21 2.45
N ARG A 25 3.80 2.16 3.78
CA ARG A 25 3.77 3.32 4.67
C ARG A 25 5.03 3.35 5.53
N PHE A 26 5.60 4.54 5.72
CA PHE A 26 6.70 4.75 6.66
C PHE A 26 6.24 4.65 8.13
N TYR A 27 7.14 4.24 9.02
CA TYR A 27 6.84 4.09 10.44
C TYR A 27 6.72 5.42 11.16
N THR A 28 7.68 6.30 10.95
CA THR A 28 7.87 7.54 11.72
C THR A 28 7.90 8.78 10.85
N GLU A 29 7.75 9.96 11.46
CA GLU A 29 7.88 11.21 10.72
C GLU A 29 9.33 11.44 10.28
N GLU A 30 10.28 10.99 11.08
CA GLU A 30 11.71 10.99 10.80
C GLU A 30 12.02 10.23 9.51
N ASP A 31 11.43 9.03 9.33
CA ASP A 31 11.59 8.25 8.10
C ASP A 31 11.13 9.01 6.86
N THR A 32 10.09 9.84 6.98
CA THR A 32 9.58 10.67 5.87
C THR A 32 10.51 11.83 5.50
N LYS A 33 11.37 12.25 6.43
CA LYS A 33 12.28 13.39 6.31
C LYS A 33 13.71 12.98 6.00
N ASP A 34 14.06 11.72 6.23
CA ASP A 34 15.39 11.19 5.99
C ASP A 34 15.70 11.19 4.48
N PRO A 35 16.72 11.93 4.00
CA PRO A 35 17.12 11.93 2.60
C PRO A 35 17.61 10.55 2.13
N ASP A 36 18.12 9.71 3.03
CA ASP A 36 18.59 8.36 2.68
C ASP A 36 17.43 7.40 2.37
N ASN A 37 16.19 7.75 2.78
CA ASN A 37 14.98 6.99 2.46
C ASN A 37 14.35 7.39 1.10
N GLN A 38 14.79 8.49 0.47
CA GLN A 38 14.24 8.93 -0.82
C GLN A 38 14.47 7.91 -1.95
N PRO A 39 15.66 7.31 -2.12
CA PRO A 39 15.88 6.26 -3.12
C PRO A 39 14.96 5.05 -2.92
N TYR A 40 14.71 4.65 -1.67
CA TYR A 40 13.76 3.57 -1.35
C TYR A 40 12.36 3.93 -1.84
N ALA A 41 11.89 5.16 -1.58
CA ALA A 41 10.55 5.56 -1.97
C ALA A 41 10.35 5.56 -3.50
N ILE A 42 11.36 6.01 -4.24
CA ILE A 42 11.38 5.98 -5.70
C ILE A 42 11.30 4.54 -6.21
N GLU A 43 12.10 3.64 -5.63
CA GLU A 43 12.18 2.25 -6.07
C GLU A 43 10.89 1.48 -5.78
N VAL A 44 10.32 1.63 -4.58
CA VAL A 44 9.04 1.01 -4.23
C VAL A 44 7.94 1.46 -5.20
N LYS A 45 7.87 2.77 -5.51
CA LYS A 45 6.91 3.29 -6.48
C LYS A 45 7.11 2.72 -7.88
N ARG A 46 8.36 2.59 -8.34
CA ARG A 46 8.70 1.99 -9.64
C ARG A 46 8.21 0.56 -9.72
N VAL A 47 8.49 -0.23 -8.68
CA VAL A 47 8.10 -1.64 -8.57
C VAL A 47 6.57 -1.79 -8.52
N PHE A 48 5.88 -0.94 -7.76
CA PHE A 48 4.41 -0.93 -7.71
C PHE A 48 3.78 -0.62 -9.07
N ASN A 49 4.28 0.40 -9.79
CA ASN A 49 3.77 0.74 -11.13
C ASN A 49 4.00 -0.39 -12.14
N HIS A 50 5.05 -1.19 -11.97
CA HIS A 50 5.31 -2.33 -12.84
C HIS A 50 4.32 -3.48 -12.59
N GLN A 51 4.01 -3.76 -11.32
CA GLN A 51 3.13 -4.88 -10.97
C GLN A 51 1.64 -4.55 -11.15
N PHE A 52 1.22 -3.37 -10.67
CA PHE A 52 -0.19 -2.99 -10.60
C PHE A 52 -0.56 -2.06 -11.76
N THR A 53 -0.46 -2.58 -12.99
CA THR A 53 -0.63 -1.79 -14.22
C THR A 53 -2.03 -1.19 -14.40
N ASN A 54 -3.05 -1.78 -13.76
CA ASN A 54 -4.43 -1.32 -13.82
C ASN A 54 -4.78 -0.32 -12.69
N ASN A 55 -3.86 -0.11 -11.73
CA ASN A 55 -4.08 0.74 -10.58
C ASN A 55 -3.33 2.06 -10.76
N LYS A 56 -3.96 3.16 -10.37
CA LYS A 56 -3.29 4.46 -10.34
C LYS A 56 -2.45 4.57 -9.06
N ILE A 57 -1.17 4.23 -9.16
CA ILE A 57 -0.24 4.34 -8.02
C ILE A 57 0.04 5.81 -7.71
N VAL A 58 -0.20 6.19 -6.45
CA VAL A 58 0.05 7.52 -5.89
C VAL A 58 1.18 7.43 -4.86
N SER A 59 1.80 8.58 -4.56
CA SER A 59 2.84 8.69 -3.55
C SER A 59 2.70 9.99 -2.78
N ASN A 60 2.97 9.97 -1.48
CA ASN A 60 3.08 11.15 -0.63
C ASN A 60 4.18 10.93 0.43
N LYS A 61 4.39 11.92 1.32
CA LYS A 61 5.49 11.85 2.32
C LYS A 61 5.43 10.63 3.24
N TRP A 62 4.23 10.14 3.57
CA TRP A 62 4.04 8.98 4.44
C TRP A 62 3.94 7.67 3.67
N TRP A 63 3.50 7.75 2.43
CA TRP A 63 3.22 6.62 1.57
C TRP A 63 4.08 6.69 0.30
N PRO A 64 5.26 6.06 0.31
CA PRO A 64 6.09 5.89 -0.88
C PRO A 64 5.34 5.43 -2.12
N ALA A 65 4.45 4.45 -1.96
CA ALA A 65 3.57 3.97 -3.01
C ALA A 65 2.29 3.40 -2.38
N TYR A 66 1.15 3.82 -2.90
CA TYR A 66 -0.16 3.28 -2.53
C TYR A 66 -1.16 3.46 -3.66
N TYR A 67 -2.27 2.75 -3.57
CA TYR A 67 -3.44 3.01 -4.40
C TYR A 67 -4.71 2.73 -3.59
N GLU A 68 -5.82 3.23 -4.11
CA GLU A 68 -7.13 3.04 -3.53
C GLU A 68 -7.85 1.90 -4.26
N PHE A 69 -8.58 1.06 -3.52
CA PHE A 69 -9.42 0.01 -4.10
C PHE A 69 -10.69 0.57 -4.72
N GLN A 70 -10.92 0.21 -5.98
CA GLN A 70 -12.20 0.47 -6.65
C GLN A 70 -13.27 -0.52 -6.18
N PRO A 71 -14.55 -0.11 -6.06
CA PRO A 71 -15.11 1.21 -6.40
C PRO A 71 -15.05 2.26 -5.26
N PHE A 72 -14.86 3.54 -5.62
CA PHE A 72 -14.74 4.68 -4.68
C PHE A 72 -16.04 5.41 -4.31
N ASP A 73 -17.17 5.04 -4.91
CA ASP A 73 -18.41 5.81 -4.76
C ASP A 73 -19.24 5.34 -3.55
N TRP A 74 -18.72 5.57 -2.35
CA TRP A 74 -19.34 5.13 -1.08
C TRP A 74 -20.54 5.99 -0.67
N LYS A 75 -20.67 7.18 -1.26
CA LYS A 75 -21.73 8.14 -0.92
C LYS A 75 -22.96 7.98 -1.82
N SER A 76 -22.81 7.49 -3.06
CA SER A 76 -23.93 7.42 -4.00
C SER A 76 -24.17 6.04 -4.62
N ALA A 77 -23.22 5.10 -4.50
CA ALA A 77 -23.41 3.72 -4.93
C ALA A 77 -23.52 2.75 -3.75
N GLY A 78 -24.50 1.84 -3.78
CA GLY A 78 -24.57 0.71 -2.85
C GLY A 78 -23.52 -0.38 -3.12
N ARG A 79 -22.75 -0.28 -4.21
CA ARG A 79 -21.80 -1.32 -4.65
C ARG A 79 -20.59 -1.50 -3.72
N PRO A 80 -19.92 -0.44 -3.23
CA PRO A 80 -18.84 -0.60 -2.25
C PRO A 80 -19.34 -1.25 -0.95
N TRP A 81 -20.49 -0.81 -0.43
CA TRP A 81 -21.14 -1.40 0.75
C TRP A 81 -21.48 -2.88 0.53
N TYR A 82 -22.05 -3.22 -0.62
CA TYR A 82 -22.32 -4.60 -1.00
C TYR A 82 -21.04 -5.45 -1.06
N GLN A 83 -19.91 -4.92 -1.55
CA GLN A 83 -18.64 -5.66 -1.56
C GLN A 83 -18.06 -5.87 -0.15
N ILE A 84 -18.32 -4.95 0.79
CA ILE A 84 -18.00 -5.17 2.20
C ILE A 84 -18.89 -6.28 2.78
N GLU A 85 -20.22 -6.16 2.62
CA GLU A 85 -21.18 -7.11 3.18
C GLU A 85 -20.99 -8.53 2.65
N THR A 86 -20.66 -8.66 1.36
CA THR A 86 -20.42 -9.96 0.71
C THR A 86 -19.00 -10.48 0.92
N GLY A 87 -18.11 -9.72 1.55
CA GLY A 87 -16.70 -10.08 1.72
C GLY A 87 -15.86 -9.98 0.45
N ALA A 88 -16.45 -9.63 -0.70
CA ALA A 88 -15.72 -9.49 -1.97
C ALA A 88 -14.60 -8.43 -1.91
N MET A 89 -14.76 -7.37 -1.10
CA MET A 89 -13.69 -6.40 -0.86
C MET A 89 -12.54 -7.01 -0.07
N ALA A 90 -12.84 -7.81 0.96
CA ALA A 90 -11.83 -8.48 1.76
C ALA A 90 -10.99 -9.47 0.92
N SER A 91 -11.63 -10.23 0.03
CA SER A 91 -10.91 -11.14 -0.88
C SER A 91 -9.92 -10.40 -1.78
N LYS A 92 -10.35 -9.29 -2.41
CA LYS A 92 -9.45 -8.46 -3.24
C LYS A 92 -8.26 -7.92 -2.45
N VAL A 93 -8.53 -7.43 -1.25
CA VAL A 93 -7.48 -6.92 -0.36
C VAL A 93 -6.45 -8.00 -0.05
N LEU A 94 -6.90 -9.20 0.32
CA LEU A 94 -6.00 -10.31 0.65
C LEU A 94 -5.15 -10.74 -0.56
N GLU A 95 -5.78 -10.88 -1.73
CA GLU A 95 -5.07 -11.22 -2.97
C GLU A 95 -3.97 -10.21 -3.31
N GLU A 96 -4.24 -8.91 -3.17
CA GLU A 96 -3.26 -7.88 -3.48
C GLU A 96 -2.19 -7.72 -2.38
N VAL A 97 -2.52 -7.93 -1.10
CA VAL A 97 -1.53 -7.98 -0.01
C VAL A 97 -0.53 -9.10 -0.26
N ASP A 98 -0.99 -10.29 -0.67
CA ASP A 98 -0.12 -11.42 -0.98
C ASP A 98 0.82 -11.09 -2.15
N VAL A 99 0.33 -10.39 -3.18
CA VAL A 99 1.16 -9.92 -4.29
C VAL A 99 2.26 -8.98 -3.77
N ILE A 100 1.90 -7.96 -2.98
CA ILE A 100 2.87 -7.01 -2.42
C ILE A 100 3.90 -7.72 -1.55
N TYR A 101 3.46 -8.65 -0.69
CA TYR A 101 4.35 -9.44 0.16
C TYR A 101 5.32 -10.28 -0.68
N CYS A 102 4.83 -10.99 -1.69
CA CYS A 102 5.65 -11.79 -2.59
C CYS A 102 6.66 -10.94 -3.37
N MET A 103 6.27 -9.75 -3.82
CA MET A 103 7.15 -8.82 -4.50
C MET A 103 8.31 -8.36 -3.61
N LEU A 104 8.01 -8.01 -2.36
CA LEU A 104 9.03 -7.52 -1.42
C LEU A 104 9.95 -8.64 -0.96
N LYS A 105 9.43 -9.86 -0.85
CA LYS A 105 10.23 -11.06 -0.57
C LYS A 105 11.13 -11.47 -1.74
N ALA A 106 10.63 -11.40 -2.99
CA ALA A 106 11.39 -11.74 -4.19
C ALA A 106 12.42 -10.65 -4.54
N GLY A 107 12.09 -9.39 -4.28
CA GLY A 107 13.01 -8.27 -4.32
C GLY A 107 13.85 -8.23 -3.05
N SER A 108 14.88 -9.07 -2.97
CA SER A 108 15.88 -9.19 -1.88
C SER A 108 16.50 -7.88 -1.36
N SER A 109 16.14 -6.72 -1.93
CA SER A 109 16.51 -5.36 -1.51
C SER A 109 15.57 -4.74 -0.47
N PHE A 110 14.39 -5.34 -0.22
CA PHE A 110 13.40 -4.82 0.73
C PHE A 110 13.22 -5.80 1.88
N HIS A 111 14.04 -5.66 2.92
CA HIS A 111 13.99 -6.54 4.08
C HIS A 111 12.71 -6.30 4.89
N ILE A 112 11.65 -7.05 4.56
CA ILE A 112 10.50 -7.22 5.44
C ILE A 112 10.77 -8.45 6.29
N LYS A 113 11.04 -8.25 7.58
CA LYS A 113 11.05 -9.35 8.55
C LYS A 113 9.63 -9.63 8.99
N ASP A 114 9.21 -10.88 8.81
CA ASP A 114 8.01 -11.44 9.44
C ASP A 114 8.13 -11.27 10.96
N LYS A 115 7.08 -10.78 11.63
CA LYS A 115 7.02 -10.66 13.09
C LYS A 115 6.79 -12.01 13.75
#